data_AF-A0A5C6FFT3-F1
#
_entry.id   AF-A0A5C6FFT3-F1
#
_cell.length_a   1.000
_cell.length_b   1.000
_cell.length_c   1.000
_cell.angle_alpha   90.00
_cell.angle_beta   90.00
_cell.angle_gamma   90.00
#
_symmetry.space_group_name_H-M   'P 1'
#
loop_
_entity.id
_entity.type
_entity.pdbx_description
1 polymer ?
#
loop_
_entity_poly.entity_id
_entity_poly.type
_entity_poly.pdbx_seq_one_letter_code
_entity_poly.pdbx_strand_id
1 'polypeptide(L)'
;MTDNLEYLLECARRGASPGSSGNEKNARRIVEAIMEGVIGLDADATEGIGELAKLIYDRGFQARNEIRVQIGPRPEDVHYLELRDEESGLRYYLEGQPLHAGDLVSVFTKHGWEDARYEWNYNEGSRPVAVLDEERAIRIEDNTPCRQPVV
;
A
#
# COMPACT_ATOMS: atom_id res chain seq x y z
N MET A 1 3.36 -18.10 23.52
CA MET A 1 2.58 -18.00 22.27
C MET A 1 1.17 -17.61 22.70
N THR A 2 0.52 -16.64 22.06
CA THR A 2 -0.84 -16.25 22.48
C THR A 2 -1.82 -17.35 22.07
N ASP A 3 -2.81 -17.65 22.92
CA ASP A 3 -3.84 -18.70 22.70
C ASP A 3 -4.51 -18.60 21.32
N ASN A 4 -4.59 -17.38 20.78
CA ASN A 4 -5.17 -17.08 19.47
C ASN A 4 -4.30 -17.53 18.29
N LEU A 5 -2.98 -17.45 18.41
CA LEU A 5 -2.07 -17.92 17.38
C LEU A 5 -2.06 -19.45 17.34
N GLU A 6 -2.12 -20.10 18.51
CA GLU A 6 -2.26 -21.56 18.60
C GLU A 6 -3.57 -22.03 17.96
N TYR A 7 -4.68 -21.34 18.23
CA TYR A 7 -5.97 -21.63 17.61
C TYR A 7 -5.96 -21.43 16.09
N LEU A 8 -5.37 -20.33 15.59
CA LEU A 8 -5.22 -20.09 14.14
C LEU A 8 -4.40 -21.20 13.47
N LEU A 9 -3.29 -21.61 14.09
CA LEU A 9 -2.44 -22.69 13.59
C LEU A 9 -3.16 -24.04 13.59
N GLU A 10 -4.00 -24.30 14.60
CA GLU A 10 -4.83 -25.51 14.64
C GLU A 10 -5.87 -25.52 13.52
N CYS A 11 -6.57 -24.41 13.29
CA CYS A 11 -7.50 -24.27 12.17
C CYS A 11 -6.80 -24.42 10.81
N ALA A 12 -5.61 -23.83 10.64
CA ALA A 12 -4.81 -23.94 9.42
C ALA A 12 -4.38 -25.39 9.15
N ARG A 13 -3.98 -26.14 10.18
CA ARG A 13 -3.65 -27.57 10.07
C ARG A 13 -4.85 -28.39 9.60
N ARG A 14 -6.04 -28.14 10.17
CA ARG A 14 -7.27 -28.81 9.75
C ARG A 14 -7.67 -28.43 8.32
N GLY A 15 -7.38 -27.20 7.89
CA GLY A 15 -7.59 -26.69 6.53
C GLY A 15 -6.87 -27.46 5.42
N ALA A 16 -5.90 -28.30 5.78
CA ALA A 16 -5.23 -29.23 4.87
C ALA A 16 -6.14 -30.33 4.33
N SER A 17 -7.19 -30.68 5.08
CA SER A 17 -8.00 -31.86 4.79
C SER A 17 -9.08 -31.55 3.74
N PRO A 18 -9.41 -32.49 2.83
CA PRO A 18 -10.42 -32.29 1.79
C PRO A 18 -11.81 -31.87 2.32
N GLY A 19 -12.19 -32.39 3.50
CA GLY A 19 -13.46 -32.11 4.19
C GLY A 19 -13.44 -30.94 5.16
N SER A 20 -12.37 -30.14 5.18
CA SER A 20 -12.27 -28.99 6.07
C SER A 20 -13.25 -27.88 5.69
N SER A 21 -13.68 -27.15 6.72
CA SER A 21 -14.58 -26.02 6.59
C SER A 21 -13.93 -24.88 5.81
N GLY A 22 -14.75 -23.97 5.28
CA GLY A 22 -14.24 -22.78 4.57
C GLY A 22 -13.32 -21.92 5.43
N ASN A 23 -13.59 -21.84 6.74
CA ASN A 23 -12.78 -21.07 7.68
C ASN A 23 -11.41 -21.71 7.90
N GLU A 24 -11.33 -23.03 8.02
CA GLU A 24 -10.06 -23.77 8.16
C GLU A 24 -9.20 -23.65 6.90
N LYS A 25 -9.81 -23.75 5.70
CA LYS A 25 -9.10 -23.54 4.42
C LYS A 25 -8.56 -22.12 4.29
N ASN A 26 -9.29 -21.12 4.79
CA ASN A 26 -8.84 -19.73 4.78
C ASN A 26 -7.73 -19.48 5.81
N ALA A 27 -7.85 -20.03 7.02
CA ALA A 27 -6.78 -19.99 8.03
C ALA A 27 -5.47 -20.56 7.47
N ARG A 28 -5.56 -21.68 6.72
CA ARG A 28 -4.42 -22.26 6.02
C ARG A 28 -3.77 -21.31 5.02
N ARG A 29 -4.56 -20.66 4.16
CA ARG A 29 -4.05 -19.69 3.17
C ARG A 29 -3.37 -18.49 3.81
N ILE A 30 -3.91 -18.01 4.93
CA ILE A 30 -3.30 -16.91 5.70
C ILE A 30 -1.92 -17.34 6.21
N VAL A 31 -1.82 -18.53 6.81
CA VAL A 31 -0.54 -19.06 7.30
C VAL A 31 0.44 -19.33 6.16
N GLU A 32 0.00 -19.89 5.04
CA GLU A 32 0.83 -20.12 3.85
C GLU A 32 1.37 -18.79 3.30
N ALA A 33 0.54 -17.76 3.16
CA ALA A 33 0.97 -16.44 2.69
C ALA A 33 1.98 -15.77 3.64
N ILE A 34 1.83 -15.96 4.96
CA ILE A 34 2.80 -15.47 5.96
C ILE A 34 4.12 -16.25 5.84
N MET A 35 4.06 -17.57 5.70
CA MET A 35 5.25 -18.41 5.59
C MET A 35 6.01 -18.18 4.27
N GLU A 36 5.31 -17.92 3.18
CA GLU A 36 5.90 -17.60 1.87
C GLU A 36 6.46 -16.17 1.84
N GLY A 37 5.89 -15.26 2.60
CA GLY A 37 6.23 -13.82 2.58
C GLY A 37 7.27 -13.37 3.59
N VAL A 38 7.61 -14.15 4.63
CA VAL A 38 8.42 -13.64 5.74
C VAL A 38 9.72 -14.41 5.97
N ILE A 39 10.84 -13.77 5.63
CA ILE A 39 12.17 -14.11 6.14
C ILE A 39 12.34 -13.38 7.48
N GLY A 40 12.25 -14.12 8.59
CA GLY A 40 12.47 -13.61 9.95
C GLY A 40 11.26 -12.87 10.53
N LEU A 41 10.36 -13.61 11.20
CA LEU A 41 9.32 -13.02 12.04
C LEU A 41 9.93 -12.66 13.40
N ASP A 42 10.00 -11.37 13.71
CA ASP A 42 10.24 -10.90 15.08
C ASP A 42 8.93 -10.91 15.89
N ALA A 43 9.04 -10.55 17.17
CA ALA A 43 7.91 -10.57 18.11
C ALA A 43 6.79 -9.60 17.68
N ASP A 44 7.14 -8.45 17.11
CA ASP A 44 6.20 -7.41 16.69
C ASP A 44 5.42 -7.84 15.45
N ALA A 45 6.07 -8.49 14.49
CA ALA A 45 5.40 -9.08 13.32
C ALA A 45 4.42 -10.19 13.74
N THR A 46 4.79 -10.99 14.75
CA THR A 46 3.93 -12.05 15.30
C THR A 46 2.69 -11.47 16.00
N GLU A 47 2.85 -10.37 16.73
CA GLU A 47 1.75 -9.65 17.39
C GLU A 47 0.80 -9.02 16.36
N GLY A 48 1.33 -8.35 15.33
CA GLY A 48 0.53 -7.76 14.25
C GLY A 48 -0.27 -8.80 13.46
N ILE A 49 0.28 -9.98 13.23
CA ILE A 49 -0.44 -11.11 12.61
C ILE A 49 -1.58 -11.61 13.52
N GLY A 50 -1.33 -11.68 14.82
CA GLY A 50 -2.34 -12.08 15.82
C GLY A 50 -3.53 -11.11 15.85
N GLU A 51 -3.25 -9.80 15.80
CA GLU A 51 -4.30 -8.77 15.71
C GLU A 51 -5.09 -8.85 14.40
N LEU A 52 -4.40 -9.09 13.28
CA LEU A 52 -5.05 -9.25 11.97
C LEU A 52 -5.98 -10.46 11.94
N ALA A 53 -5.54 -11.59 12.50
CA ALA A 53 -6.35 -12.80 12.63
C ALA A 53 -7.59 -12.58 13.51
N LYS A 54 -7.43 -11.85 14.62
CA LYS A 54 -8.54 -11.46 15.51
C LYS A 54 -9.57 -10.61 14.77
N LEU A 55 -9.15 -9.60 14.01
CA LEU A 55 -10.05 -8.74 13.23
C LEU A 55 -10.86 -9.51 12.18
N ILE A 56 -10.25 -10.51 11.55
CA ILE A 56 -10.90 -11.37 10.55
C ILE A 56 -11.95 -12.28 11.22
N TYR A 57 -11.68 -12.75 12.43
CA TYR A 57 -12.56 -13.67 13.16
C TYR A 57 -13.70 -12.95 13.87
N ASP A 58 -13.40 -11.89 14.64
CA ASP A 58 -14.37 -11.16 15.48
C ASP A 58 -15.45 -10.47 14.64
N ARG A 59 -15.12 -10.03 13.42
CA ARG A 59 -16.10 -9.34 12.58
C ARG A 59 -17.10 -10.26 11.91
N GLY A 60 -16.90 -11.57 11.97
CA GLY A 60 -17.66 -12.50 11.16
C GLY A 60 -17.46 -12.21 9.68
N PHE A 61 -17.47 -13.24 8.87
CA PHE A 61 -17.32 -13.12 7.42
C PHE A 61 -18.60 -12.55 6.75
N GLN A 62 -19.30 -11.61 7.40
CA GLN A 62 -20.47 -10.89 6.89
C GLN A 62 -20.11 -9.63 6.08
N ALA A 63 -18.84 -9.22 6.06
CA ALA A 63 -18.40 -8.07 5.27
C ALA A 63 -17.55 -8.49 4.07
N ARG A 64 -17.96 -9.53 3.32
CA ARG A 64 -17.36 -9.85 2.00
C ARG A 64 -17.43 -8.69 1.00
N ASN A 65 -18.16 -7.60 1.32
CA ASN A 65 -18.19 -6.36 0.56
C ASN A 65 -17.67 -5.11 1.30
N GLU A 66 -17.24 -5.18 2.56
CA GLU A 66 -16.96 -3.96 3.35
C GLU A 66 -15.68 -3.96 4.20
N ILE A 67 -14.85 -5.00 4.13
CA ILE A 67 -13.48 -4.90 4.64
C ILE A 67 -12.56 -4.52 3.48
N ARG A 68 -12.71 -3.27 3.01
CA ARG A 68 -11.56 -2.55 2.45
C ARG A 68 -10.72 -2.14 3.65
N VAL A 69 -9.74 -2.97 4.03
CA VAL A 69 -8.58 -2.39 4.73
C VAL A 69 -7.97 -1.45 3.70
N GLN A 70 -8.24 -0.15 3.82
CA GLN A 70 -7.55 0.87 3.02
C GLN A 70 -6.10 0.93 3.52
N ILE A 71 -5.30 -0.06 3.11
CA ILE A 71 -3.85 0.10 3.03
C ILE A 71 -3.62 0.83 1.71
N GLY A 72 -3.94 2.11 1.70
CA GLY A 72 -3.94 2.92 0.50
C GLY A 72 -4.65 4.25 0.77
N PRO A 73 -4.30 5.30 0.03
CA PRO A 73 -4.94 6.58 0.17
C PRO A 73 -6.42 6.45 -0.20
N ARG A 74 -7.29 7.23 0.47
CA ARG A 74 -8.71 7.22 0.15
C ARG A 74 -8.89 7.66 -1.30
N PRO A 75 -9.72 7.00 -2.12
CA PRO A 75 -9.86 7.36 -3.53
C PRO A 75 -10.17 8.85 -3.78
N GLU A 76 -10.91 9.47 -2.87
CA GLU A 76 -11.23 10.90 -2.89
C GLU A 76 -10.04 11.84 -2.58
N ASP A 77 -8.99 11.33 -1.95
CA ASP A 77 -7.77 12.06 -1.57
C ASP A 77 -6.61 11.78 -2.55
N VAL A 78 -6.85 11.00 -3.60
CA VAL A 78 -5.85 10.60 -4.60
C VAL A 78 -6.10 11.34 -5.88
N HIS A 79 -5.10 12.12 -6.28
CA HIS A 79 -5.01 12.64 -7.62
C HIS A 79 -3.85 11.95 -8.33
N TYR A 80 -4.04 11.73 -9.62
CA TYR A 80 -3.02 11.16 -10.47
C TYR A 80 -2.37 12.27 -11.27
N LEU A 81 -1.10 12.06 -11.58
CA LEU A 81 -0.37 12.99 -12.41
C LEU A 81 -0.74 12.77 -13.87
N GLU A 82 -1.19 13.84 -14.49
CA GLU A 82 -1.60 13.82 -15.89
C GLU A 82 -0.48 14.40 -16.74
N LEU A 83 0.18 13.57 -17.55
CA LEU A 83 1.11 14.05 -18.56
C LEU A 83 0.33 14.62 -19.74
N ARG A 84 0.57 15.88 -20.07
CA ARG A 84 -0.02 16.56 -21.22
C ARG A 84 1.06 17.03 -22.19
N ASP A 85 0.74 16.99 -23.47
CA ASP A 85 1.54 17.57 -24.54
C ASP A 85 1.08 19.02 -24.79
N GLU A 86 2.00 19.96 -24.67
CA GLU A 86 1.78 21.39 -24.91
C GLU A 86 2.70 21.90 -26.03
N GLU A 87 2.43 23.10 -26.54
CA GLU A 87 3.33 23.75 -27.51
C GLU A 87 4.78 23.91 -26.99
N SER A 88 4.95 23.98 -25.66
CA SER A 88 6.26 24.07 -25.00
C SER A 88 6.91 22.71 -24.68
N GLY A 89 6.25 21.60 -25.03
CA GLY A 89 6.65 20.23 -24.72
C GLY A 89 5.77 19.57 -23.66
N LEU A 90 6.26 18.44 -23.12
CA LEU A 90 5.53 17.65 -22.13
C LEU A 90 5.51 18.33 -20.76
N ARG A 91 4.34 18.32 -20.10
CA ARG A 91 4.15 18.84 -18.75
C ARG A 91 3.20 17.97 -17.93
N TYR A 92 3.55 17.71 -16.67
CA TYR A 92 2.64 17.08 -15.72
C TYR A 92 1.71 18.08 -15.07
N TYR A 93 0.48 17.62 -14.83
CA TYR A 93 -0.56 18.33 -14.12
C TYR A 93 -0.99 17.53 -12.89
N LEU A 94 -1.20 18.23 -11.78
CA LEU A 94 -1.80 17.68 -10.57
C LEU A 94 -3.04 18.49 -10.23
N GLU A 95 -4.20 17.83 -10.12
CA GLU A 95 -5.48 18.50 -9.84
C GLU A 95 -5.81 19.62 -10.86
N GLY A 96 -5.39 19.42 -12.11
CA GLY A 96 -5.57 20.40 -13.18
C GLY A 96 -4.63 21.60 -13.13
N GLN A 97 -3.71 21.67 -12.15
CA GLN A 97 -2.66 22.68 -12.07
C GLN A 97 -1.35 22.15 -12.67
N PRO A 98 -0.60 22.95 -13.46
CA PRO A 98 0.70 22.54 -13.96
C PRO A 98 1.70 22.40 -12.81
N LEU A 99 2.53 21.34 -12.84
CA LEU A 99 3.67 21.20 -11.94
C LEU A 99 4.95 21.74 -12.56
N HIS A 100 5.72 22.45 -11.75
CA HIS A 100 7.03 22.99 -12.06
C HIS A 100 8.11 22.33 -11.21
N ALA A 101 9.31 22.18 -11.76
CA ALA A 101 10.46 21.70 -10.99
C ALA A 101 10.68 22.62 -9.78
N GLY A 102 10.75 22.02 -8.59
CA GLY A 102 10.81 22.72 -7.32
C GLY A 102 9.48 22.76 -6.55
N ASP A 103 8.35 22.44 -7.19
CA ASP A 103 7.05 22.43 -6.52
C ASP A 103 6.97 21.35 -5.45
N LEU A 104 6.24 21.64 -4.36
CA LEU A 104 5.99 20.69 -3.29
C LEU A 104 4.75 19.85 -3.64
N VAL A 105 4.88 18.52 -3.55
CA VAL A 105 3.79 17.56 -3.77
C VAL A 105 3.80 16.54 -2.64
N SER A 106 2.63 16.08 -2.18
CA SER A 106 2.57 14.91 -1.29
C SER A 106 2.47 13.65 -2.14
N VAL A 107 3.34 12.67 -1.91
CA VAL A 107 3.37 11.37 -2.60
C VAL A 107 3.03 10.27 -1.62
N PHE A 108 2.20 9.31 -2.03
CA PHE A 108 1.87 8.17 -1.16
C PHE A 108 2.95 7.09 -1.24
N THR A 109 3.61 6.83 -0.12
CA THR A 109 4.66 5.82 0.02
C THR A 109 4.21 4.68 0.95
N LYS A 110 5.10 3.72 1.19
CA LYS A 110 4.87 2.66 2.20
C LYS A 110 4.71 3.19 3.64
N HIS A 111 5.12 4.44 3.89
CA HIS A 111 5.02 5.11 5.19
C HIS A 111 3.79 6.04 5.28
N GLY A 112 3.00 6.14 4.21
CA GLY A 112 1.88 7.07 4.11
C GLY A 112 2.21 8.25 3.18
N TRP A 113 1.51 9.36 3.38
CA TRP A 113 1.77 10.58 2.62
C TRP A 113 3.05 11.25 3.11
N GLU A 114 4.02 11.45 2.22
CA GLU A 114 5.23 12.21 2.47
C GLU A 114 5.32 13.37 1.48
N ASP A 115 5.68 14.55 1.98
CA ASP A 115 5.92 15.71 1.13
C ASP A 115 7.27 15.58 0.44
N ALA A 116 7.30 15.89 -0.85
CA ALA A 116 8.46 15.75 -1.70
C ALA A 116 8.53 16.92 -2.68
N ARG A 117 9.76 17.28 -3.05
CA ARG A 117 10.00 18.25 -4.11
C ARG A 117 9.91 17.56 -5.45
N TYR A 118 8.98 17.98 -6.29
CA TYR A 118 8.88 17.54 -7.66
C TYR A 118 10.07 18.06 -8.46
N GLU A 119 10.75 17.16 -9.16
CA GLU A 119 11.89 17.48 -10.01
C GLU A 119 11.68 16.89 -11.40
N TRP A 120 11.84 17.75 -12.41
CA TRP A 120 11.80 17.37 -13.82
C TRP A 120 13.21 17.22 -14.36
N ASN A 121 13.47 16.15 -15.10
CA ASN A 121 14.73 15.97 -15.82
C ASN A 121 14.49 16.10 -17.33
N TYR A 122 15.24 16.99 -17.98
CA TYR A 122 15.15 17.25 -19.42
C TYR A 122 15.70 16.12 -20.30
N ASN A 123 16.38 15.12 -19.74
CA ASN A 123 16.80 13.96 -20.50
C ASN A 123 15.57 13.16 -20.96
N GLU A 124 15.40 12.96 -22.27
CA GLU A 124 14.26 12.26 -22.88
C GLU A 124 13.99 10.84 -22.33
N GLY A 125 14.99 10.21 -21.69
CA GLY A 125 14.84 8.91 -21.02
C GLY A 125 14.59 8.97 -19.51
N SER A 126 14.56 10.15 -18.90
CA SER A 126 14.46 10.35 -17.45
C SER A 126 13.05 10.75 -17.06
N ARG A 127 12.36 9.86 -16.34
CA ARG A 127 11.05 10.14 -15.74
C ARG A 127 11.19 11.18 -14.61
N PRO A 128 10.15 11.97 -14.30
CA PRO A 128 10.13 12.86 -13.14
C PRO A 128 10.41 12.10 -11.84
N VAL A 129 10.92 12.83 -10.84
CA VAL A 129 11.18 12.29 -9.51
C VAL A 129 10.61 13.19 -8.42
N ALA A 130 10.18 12.58 -7.32
CA ALA A 130 9.83 13.23 -6.06
C ALA A 130 11.02 13.06 -5.12
N VAL A 131 11.69 14.15 -4.78
CA VAL A 131 12.81 14.15 -3.84
C VAL A 131 12.27 14.41 -2.44
N LEU A 132 12.32 13.40 -1.58
CA LEU A 132 11.83 13.48 -0.20
C LEU A 132 12.89 14.11 0.71
N ASP A 133 14.15 13.76 0.50
CA ASP A 133 15.33 14.30 1.19
C ASP A 133 16.59 14.07 0.35
N GLU A 134 17.77 14.39 0.91
CA GLU A 134 19.07 14.28 0.21
C GLU A 134 19.43 12.85 -0.23
N GLU A 135 18.84 11.83 0.40
CA GLU A 135 19.16 10.41 0.17
C GLU A 135 18.01 9.63 -0.49
N ARG A 136 16.78 10.18 -0.47
CA ARG A 136 15.58 9.50 -0.96
C ARG A 136 14.91 10.28 -2.10
N ALA A 137 14.86 9.64 -3.26
CA ALA A 137 14.05 10.05 -4.39
C ALA A 137 13.19 8.90 -4.91
N ILE A 138 11.93 9.19 -5.23
CA ILE A 138 10.98 8.23 -5.79
C ILE A 138 10.69 8.63 -7.23
N ARG A 139 10.69 7.65 -8.14
CA ARG A 139 10.24 7.90 -9.52
C ARG A 139 8.73 8.12 -9.51
N ILE A 140 8.33 9.17 -10.19
CA ILE A 140 6.93 9.50 -10.37
C ILE A 140 6.50 9.04 -11.76
N GLU A 141 5.35 8.39 -11.82
CA GLU A 141 4.70 7.90 -13.03
C GLU A 141 3.24 8.37 -13.05
N ASP A 142 2.57 8.26 -14.20
CA ASP A 142 1.19 8.74 -14.39
C ASP A 142 0.19 8.19 -13.36
N ASN A 143 0.45 6.99 -12.84
CA ASN A 143 -0.38 6.31 -11.85
C ASN A 143 0.13 6.47 -10.40
N THR A 144 1.15 7.30 -10.16
CA THR A 144 1.66 7.54 -8.81
C THR A 144 0.63 8.37 -8.04
N PRO A 145 0.12 7.90 -6.89
CA PRO A 145 -0.81 8.66 -6.07
C PRO A 145 -0.12 9.90 -5.51
N CYS A 146 -0.60 11.07 -5.92
CA CYS A 146 -0.09 12.37 -5.53
C CYS A 146 -1.24 13.28 -5.09
N ARG A 147 -0.95 14.31 -4.32
CA ARG A 147 -1.90 15.39 -4.00
C ARG A 147 -1.16 16.69 -3.67
N GLN A 148 -1.89 17.79 -3.68
CA GLN A 148 -1.37 19.04 -3.13
C GLN A 148 -1.04 18.88 -1.61
N PRO A 149 0.06 19.47 -1.12
CA PRO A 149 0.38 19.45 0.30
C PRO A 149 -0.73 20.10 1.14
N VAL A 150 -1.03 19.51 2.30
CA VAL A 150 -1.98 20.09 3.26
C VAL A 150 -1.26 21.15 4.07
N VAL A 151 -1.56 22.43 3.81
CA VAL A 151 -1.03 23.60 4.53
C VAL A 151 -1.64 23.72 5.92
#